data_AF-A0A4Z2CTQ8-F1
#
_entry.id   AF-A0A4Z2CTQ8-F1
#
_cell.length_a   1.000
_cell.length_b   1.000
_cell.length_c   1.000
_cell.angle_alpha   90.00
_cell.angle_beta   90.00
_cell.angle_gamma   90.00
#
_symmetry.space_group_name_H-M   'P 1'
#
loop_
_entity.id
_entity.type
_entity.pdbx_description
1 polymer ?
#
loop_
_entity_poly.entity_id
_entity_poly.type
_entity_poly.pdbx_seq_one_letter_code
_entity_poly.pdbx_strand_id
1 'polypeptide(L)'
;MKDLSGYVCLVTGATRGIGKGIATVLGKSKATVYITGRTLTSPNSGVGGSLQETVDIINNFGGKAIPVVVDHTNDSEVENLFYQIDREQEGRLDIVVNNAYSAVTFLQENMNKPFYDIKSVSPGEAWDIVNNTGLRNHYICSVLATRMMIEHQKKKATSPVQPGLIVNITSVGGKVYLFNVAYGSGKAALDRITHDMALELKRENINISIVGLSPGLVRTEHLLNAASKSPGKFNMELCMYLCYNVIIFV
;
A
#
# COMPACT_ATOMS: atom_id res chain seq x y z
N MET A 1 -7.99 -18.48 -10.82
CA MET A 1 -7.78 -17.04 -10.56
C MET A 1 -8.70 -16.27 -11.50
N LYS A 2 -9.26 -15.13 -11.08
CA LYS A 2 -10.06 -14.28 -12.00
C LYS A 2 -9.13 -13.74 -13.08
N ASP A 3 -9.56 -13.75 -14.35
CA ASP A 3 -8.79 -13.13 -15.44
C ASP A 3 -8.99 -11.61 -15.39
N LEU A 4 -7.88 -10.88 -15.32
CA LEU A 4 -7.78 -9.42 -15.27
C LEU A 4 -7.04 -8.89 -16.52
N SER A 5 -7.05 -9.63 -17.63
CA SER A 5 -6.51 -9.15 -18.91
C SER A 5 -7.10 -7.79 -19.26
N GLY A 6 -6.21 -6.85 -19.60
CA GLY A 6 -6.58 -5.47 -19.93
C GLY A 6 -6.77 -4.54 -18.73
N TYR A 7 -6.73 -5.03 -17.49
CA TYR A 7 -6.69 -4.17 -16.30
C TYR A 7 -5.31 -3.55 -16.12
N VAL A 8 -5.30 -2.28 -15.71
CA VAL A 8 -4.13 -1.53 -15.27
C VAL A 8 -4.20 -1.38 -13.75
N CYS A 9 -3.18 -1.88 -13.07
CA CYS A 9 -3.09 -1.89 -11.62
C CYS A 9 -1.86 -1.11 -11.14
N LEU A 10 -1.96 -0.47 -9.98
CA LEU A 10 -0.85 0.12 -9.25
C LEU A 10 -0.74 -0.53 -7.87
N VAL A 11 0.45 -1.00 -7.50
CA VAL A 11 0.74 -1.51 -6.14
C VAL A 11 1.93 -0.74 -5.56
N THR A 12 1.69 0.02 -4.48
CA THR A 12 2.73 0.78 -3.82
C THR A 12 3.52 -0.07 -2.82
N GLY A 13 4.84 0.10 -2.76
CA GLY A 13 5.70 -0.67 -1.83
C GLY A 13 5.78 -2.17 -2.18
N ALA A 14 6.06 -2.47 -3.44
CA ALA A 14 6.02 -3.83 -4.00
C ALA A 14 7.40 -4.52 -4.08
N THR A 15 8.44 -3.96 -3.44
CA THR A 15 9.78 -4.57 -3.40
C THR A 15 9.83 -5.84 -2.55
N ARG A 16 8.91 -5.99 -1.59
CA ARG A 16 8.86 -7.10 -0.63
C ARG A 16 7.48 -7.25 0.03
N GLY A 17 7.32 -8.29 0.84
CA GLY A 17 6.19 -8.48 1.75
C GLY A 17 4.82 -8.50 1.07
N ILE A 18 3.84 -7.86 1.72
CA ILE A 18 2.44 -7.83 1.28
C ILE A 18 2.31 -7.25 -0.14
N GLY A 19 2.96 -6.12 -0.41
CA GLY A 19 2.93 -5.48 -1.73
C GLY A 19 3.45 -6.40 -2.84
N LYS A 20 4.59 -7.07 -2.63
CA LYS A 20 5.14 -8.05 -3.59
C LYS A 20 4.18 -9.22 -3.83
N GLY A 21 3.55 -9.73 -2.77
CA GLY A 21 2.55 -10.79 -2.86
C GLY A 21 1.32 -10.38 -3.68
N ILE A 22 0.77 -9.19 -3.39
CA ILE A 22 -0.39 -8.64 -4.11
C ILE A 22 -0.05 -8.40 -5.59
N ALA A 23 1.07 -7.74 -5.87
CA ALA A 23 1.53 -7.50 -7.24
C ALA A 23 1.70 -8.82 -8.02
N THR A 24 2.25 -9.85 -7.38
CA THR A 24 2.40 -11.20 -7.96
C THR A 24 1.06 -11.81 -8.35
N VAL A 25 0.04 -11.71 -7.48
CA VAL A 25 -1.29 -12.27 -7.75
C VAL A 25 -2.02 -11.50 -8.86
N LEU A 26 -1.90 -10.17 -8.88
CA LEU A 26 -2.45 -9.35 -9.97
C LEU A 26 -1.78 -9.67 -11.30
N GLY A 27 -0.45 -9.81 -11.31
CA GLY A 27 0.32 -10.20 -12.49
C GLY A 27 -0.04 -11.60 -13.00
N LYS A 28 -0.17 -12.59 -12.10
CA LYS A 28 -0.67 -13.95 -12.42
C LYS A 28 -2.08 -13.95 -13.00
N SER A 29 -2.87 -12.93 -12.67
CA SER A 29 -4.20 -12.72 -13.22
C SER A 29 -4.18 -11.98 -14.57
N LYS A 30 -3.00 -11.78 -15.19
CA LYS A 30 -2.76 -11.12 -16.48
C LYS A 30 -3.04 -9.60 -16.51
N ALA A 31 -3.12 -8.95 -15.34
CA ALA A 31 -3.15 -7.50 -15.30
C ALA A 31 -1.79 -6.90 -15.70
N THR A 32 -1.80 -5.67 -16.22
CA THR A 32 -0.59 -4.83 -16.27
C THR A 32 -0.42 -4.18 -14.90
N VAL A 33 0.69 -4.43 -14.23
CA VAL A 33 0.90 -4.00 -12.84
C VAL A 33 2.08 -3.04 -12.74
N TYR A 34 1.80 -1.77 -12.48
CA TYR A 34 2.79 -0.82 -12.00
C TYR A 34 3.16 -1.17 -10.57
N ILE A 35 4.45 -1.39 -10.33
CA ILE A 35 4.99 -1.71 -9.00
C ILE A 35 5.96 -0.63 -8.58
N THR A 36 5.79 -0.11 -7.37
CA THR A 36 6.64 1.01 -6.90
C THR A 36 7.40 0.69 -5.63
N GLY A 37 8.51 1.39 -5.46
CA GLY A 37 9.37 1.33 -4.28
C GLY A 37 10.69 2.03 -4.58
N ARG A 38 11.53 2.14 -3.55
CA ARG A 38 12.79 2.89 -3.64
C ARG A 38 13.96 2.10 -4.22
N THR A 39 13.78 0.79 -4.41
CA THR A 39 14.87 -0.14 -4.69
C THR A 39 14.61 -0.87 -5.99
N LEU A 40 15.23 -0.42 -7.08
CA LEU A 40 15.05 -1.03 -8.40
C LEU A 40 15.69 -2.42 -8.46
N THR A 41 16.98 -2.51 -8.18
CA THR A 41 17.76 -3.75 -8.13
C THR A 41 18.23 -4.01 -6.71
N SER A 42 18.46 -5.29 -6.37
CA SER A 42 18.80 -5.69 -5.01
C SER A 42 20.11 -5.01 -4.57
N PRO A 43 20.12 -4.19 -3.50
CA PRO A 43 21.35 -3.68 -2.94
C PRO A 43 22.01 -4.81 -2.14
N ASN A 44 23.34 -4.85 -2.15
CA ASN A 44 24.14 -5.80 -1.37
C ASN A 44 23.96 -5.63 0.17
N SER A 45 23.06 -4.75 0.64
CA SER A 45 22.78 -4.50 2.05
C SER A 45 21.33 -4.09 2.29
N GLY A 46 20.73 -4.55 3.40
CA GLY A 46 19.38 -4.18 3.84
C GLY A 46 18.45 -5.36 4.15
N VAL A 47 17.14 -5.10 4.20
CA VAL A 47 16.08 -6.11 4.50
C VAL A 47 15.79 -7.04 3.30
N GLY A 48 16.52 -6.90 2.19
CA GLY A 48 16.33 -7.64 0.95
C GLY A 48 15.13 -7.17 0.13
N GLY A 49 14.99 -7.65 -1.11
CA GLY A 49 13.86 -7.32 -1.97
C GLY A 49 14.08 -6.08 -2.85
N SER A 50 13.75 -6.22 -4.13
CA SER A 50 13.84 -5.17 -5.14
C SER A 50 12.66 -5.24 -6.11
N LEU A 51 12.42 -4.15 -6.85
CA LEU A 51 11.38 -4.15 -7.89
C LEU A 51 11.69 -5.18 -8.97
N GLN A 52 12.97 -5.34 -9.35
CA GLN A 52 13.39 -6.30 -10.35
C GLN A 52 13.02 -7.73 -9.97
N GLU A 53 13.23 -8.15 -8.72
CA GLU A 53 12.80 -9.48 -8.28
C GLU A 53 11.29 -9.68 -8.40
N THR A 54 10.49 -8.64 -8.12
CA THR A 54 9.04 -8.70 -8.29
C THR A 54 8.64 -8.75 -9.77
N VAL A 55 9.34 -8.02 -10.64
CA VAL A 55 9.21 -8.13 -12.11
C VAL A 55 9.48 -9.56 -12.56
N ASP A 56 10.61 -10.14 -12.16
CA ASP A 56 11.03 -11.48 -12.56
C ASP A 56 10.00 -12.53 -12.15
N ILE A 57 9.46 -12.42 -10.93
CA ILE A 57 8.38 -13.29 -10.46
C ILE A 57 7.14 -13.14 -11.36
N ILE A 58 6.68 -11.92 -11.62
CA ILE A 58 5.47 -11.68 -12.43
C ILE A 58 5.65 -12.18 -13.86
N ASN A 59 6.80 -11.90 -14.48
CA ASN A 59 7.14 -12.33 -15.84
C ASN A 59 7.22 -13.86 -15.94
N ASN A 60 7.78 -14.54 -14.94
CA ASN A 60 7.82 -16.01 -14.89
C ASN A 60 6.43 -16.66 -14.85
N PHE A 61 5.38 -15.91 -14.46
CA PHE A 61 3.99 -16.35 -14.53
C PHE A 61 3.22 -15.79 -15.73
N GLY A 62 3.91 -15.20 -16.71
CA GLY A 62 3.31 -14.65 -17.92
C GLY A 62 2.52 -13.35 -17.72
N GLY A 63 2.67 -12.70 -16.56
CA GLY A 63 2.10 -11.37 -16.29
C GLY A 63 2.99 -10.24 -16.79
N LYS A 64 2.50 -9.00 -16.72
CA LYS A 64 3.26 -7.80 -17.10
C LYS A 64 3.46 -6.88 -15.89
N ALA A 65 4.70 -6.71 -15.46
CA ALA A 65 5.07 -5.77 -14.41
C ALA A 65 5.85 -4.58 -14.97
N ILE A 66 5.53 -3.36 -14.52
CA ILE A 66 6.21 -2.12 -14.88
C ILE A 66 6.82 -1.54 -13.59
N PRO A 67 8.14 -1.67 -13.36
CA PRO A 67 8.76 -1.11 -12.17
C PRO A 67 8.94 0.40 -12.31
N VAL A 68 8.53 1.15 -11.28
CA VAL A 68 8.77 2.61 -11.20
C VAL A 68 9.40 2.91 -9.85
N VAL A 69 10.59 3.54 -9.87
CA VAL A 69 11.25 3.97 -8.64
C VAL A 69 10.55 5.22 -8.14
N VAL A 70 10.01 5.14 -6.92
CA VAL A 70 9.25 6.24 -6.29
C VAL A 70 9.58 6.26 -4.81
N ASP A 71 10.02 7.42 -4.32
CA ASP A 71 9.96 7.71 -2.89
C ASP A 71 8.58 8.28 -2.53
N HIS A 72 7.78 7.46 -1.84
CA HIS A 72 6.44 7.80 -1.40
C HIS A 72 6.39 8.82 -0.25
N THR A 73 7.51 9.43 0.13
CA THR A 73 7.52 10.66 0.95
C THR A 73 7.64 11.94 0.12
N ASN A 74 7.85 11.83 -1.20
CA ASN A 74 8.01 12.95 -2.13
C ASN A 74 6.78 13.07 -3.05
N ASP A 75 5.99 14.12 -2.84
CA ASP A 75 4.74 14.33 -3.58
C ASP A 75 4.95 14.45 -5.09
N SER A 76 6.01 15.14 -5.52
CA SER A 76 6.30 15.32 -6.94
C SER A 76 6.67 13.99 -7.62
N GLU A 77 7.33 13.08 -6.92
CA GLU A 77 7.58 11.73 -7.46
C GLU A 77 6.29 10.91 -7.57
N VAL A 78 5.37 11.04 -6.60
CA VAL A 78 4.06 10.40 -6.66
C VAL A 78 3.23 10.98 -7.80
N GLU A 79 3.20 12.30 -8.00
CA GLU A 79 2.51 12.92 -9.13
C GLU A 79 3.09 12.45 -10.47
N ASN A 80 4.42 12.41 -10.60
CA ASN A 80 5.10 11.91 -11.79
C ASN A 80 4.76 10.45 -12.12
N LEU A 81 4.59 9.60 -11.10
CA LEU A 81 4.09 8.24 -11.29
C LEU A 81 2.71 8.24 -11.95
N PHE A 82 1.75 9.05 -11.47
CA PHE A 82 0.42 9.10 -12.07
C PHE A 82 0.44 9.70 -13.48
N TYR A 83 1.27 10.71 -13.75
CA TYR A 83 1.47 11.22 -15.11
C TYR A 83 2.05 10.18 -16.06
N GLN A 84 2.97 9.35 -15.58
CA GLN A 84 3.52 8.25 -16.35
C GLN A 84 2.43 7.22 -16.71
N ILE A 85 1.63 6.78 -15.72
CA ILE A 85 0.55 5.80 -15.95
C ILE A 85 -0.48 6.39 -16.92
N ASP A 86 -0.88 7.66 -16.74
CA ASP A 86 -1.84 8.34 -17.61
C ASP A 86 -1.37 8.34 -19.07
N ARG A 87 -0.12 8.74 -19.30
CA ARG A 87 0.48 8.75 -20.64
C ARG A 87 0.58 7.37 -21.26
N GLU A 88 1.02 6.37 -20.50
CA GLU A 88 1.31 5.02 -21.00
C GLU A 88 0.05 4.17 -21.18
N GLN A 89 -1.04 4.50 -20.49
CA GLN A 89 -2.28 3.71 -20.47
C GLN A 89 -3.50 4.50 -20.97
N GLU A 90 -3.29 5.65 -21.61
CA GLU A 90 -4.36 6.52 -22.14
C GLU A 90 -5.40 6.89 -21.05
N GLY A 91 -4.89 7.24 -19.86
CA GLY A 91 -5.68 7.59 -18.69
C GLY A 91 -6.29 6.42 -17.94
N ARG A 92 -6.07 5.17 -18.38
CA ARG A 92 -6.67 4.00 -17.73
C ARG A 92 -5.93 3.61 -16.44
N LEU A 93 -6.69 3.47 -15.36
CA LEU A 93 -6.28 2.86 -14.10
C LEU A 93 -7.50 2.16 -13.49
N ASP A 94 -7.38 0.87 -13.16
CA ASP A 94 -8.53 0.08 -12.71
C ASP A 94 -8.42 -0.30 -11.23
N ILE A 95 -7.21 -0.63 -10.75
CA ILE A 95 -6.99 -1.05 -9.36
C ILE A 95 -5.79 -0.31 -8.77
N VAL A 96 -5.95 0.26 -7.58
CA VAL A 96 -4.85 0.84 -6.80
C VAL A 96 -4.77 0.17 -5.44
N VAL A 97 -3.57 -0.28 -5.07
CA VAL A 97 -3.28 -0.85 -3.76
C VAL A 97 -2.27 0.04 -3.06
N ASN A 98 -2.78 0.85 -2.14
CA ASN A 98 -2.00 1.68 -1.24
C ASN A 98 -1.46 0.81 -0.10
N ASN A 99 -0.21 0.36 -0.25
CA ASN A 99 0.44 -0.56 0.66
C ASN A 99 1.78 -0.03 1.22
N ALA A 100 2.43 0.93 0.56
CA ALA A 100 3.74 1.42 0.97
C ALA A 100 3.79 1.84 2.45
N TYR A 101 4.76 1.30 3.20
CA TYR A 101 4.99 1.63 4.60
C TYR A 101 6.48 1.58 4.92
N SER A 102 7.02 2.61 5.57
CA SER A 102 8.47 2.79 5.75
C SER A 102 8.94 2.75 7.22
N ALA A 103 8.02 2.85 8.18
CA ALA A 103 8.38 3.07 9.59
C ALA A 103 8.67 1.80 10.41
N VAL A 104 8.72 0.62 9.78
CA VAL A 104 8.83 -0.67 10.51
C VAL A 104 10.04 -0.70 11.45
N THR A 105 11.21 -0.26 10.98
CA THR A 105 12.43 -0.21 11.79
C THR A 105 12.30 0.77 12.96
N PHE A 106 11.80 1.97 12.69
CA PHE A 106 11.61 3.01 13.71
C PHE A 106 10.65 2.55 14.82
N LEU A 107 9.56 1.86 14.46
CA LEU A 107 8.63 1.29 15.44
C LEU A 107 9.27 0.19 16.28
N GLN A 108 10.10 -0.66 15.67
CA GLN A 108 10.80 -1.74 16.39
C GLN A 108 11.80 -1.19 17.41
N GLU A 109 12.58 -0.19 17.04
CA GLU A 109 13.57 0.45 17.91
C GLU A 109 12.95 1.23 19.08
N ASN A 110 11.66 1.57 18.98
CA ASN A 110 10.95 2.38 19.96
C ASN A 110 9.72 1.69 20.60
N MET A 111 9.53 0.38 20.37
CA MET A 111 8.32 -0.37 20.77
C MET A 111 8.00 -0.33 22.28
N ASN A 112 9.02 -0.18 23.13
CA ASN A 112 8.86 -0.16 24.59
C ASN A 112 9.11 1.22 25.20
N LYS A 113 9.20 2.27 24.37
CA LYS A 113 9.39 3.64 24.85
C LYS A 113 8.03 4.34 24.88
N PRO A 114 7.69 5.03 25.98
CA PRO A 114 6.52 5.90 25.96
C PRO A 114 6.74 7.02 24.91
N PHE A 115 5.65 7.52 24.34
CA PHE A 115 5.72 8.47 23.22
C PHE A 115 6.54 9.73 23.52
N TYR A 116 6.62 10.15 24.79
CA TYR A 116 7.38 11.32 25.23
C TYR A 116 8.88 11.07 25.44
N ASP A 117 9.35 9.82 25.35
CA ASP A 117 10.76 9.45 25.59
C ASP A 117 11.48 8.96 24.32
N ILE A 118 10.88 9.17 23.15
CA ILE A 118 11.56 8.99 21.87
C ILE A 118 12.45 10.22 21.62
N LYS A 119 13.72 10.10 22.02
CA LYS A 119 14.71 11.20 21.96
C LYS A 119 15.65 11.15 20.76
N SER A 120 15.57 10.12 19.92
CA SER A 120 16.45 9.93 18.77
C SER A 120 16.18 10.90 17.62
N VAL A 121 15.00 11.52 17.60
CA VAL A 121 14.51 12.47 16.59
C VAL A 121 13.57 13.46 17.27
N SER A 122 13.21 14.55 16.58
CA SER A 122 12.18 15.47 17.09
C SER A 122 10.78 14.83 17.11
N PRO A 123 9.82 15.32 17.92
CA PRO A 123 8.45 14.79 17.92
C PRO A 123 7.75 14.87 16.56
N GLY A 124 7.96 15.94 15.80
CA GLY A 124 7.40 16.09 14.44
C GLY A 124 8.01 15.08 13.46
N GLU A 125 9.32 14.89 13.51
CA GLU A 125 10.01 13.92 12.67
C GLU A 125 9.58 12.48 13.00
N ALA A 126 9.41 12.14 14.28
CA ALA A 126 8.86 10.84 14.69
C ALA A 126 7.47 10.60 14.10
N TRP A 127 6.62 11.62 14.06
CA TRP A 127 5.30 11.55 13.44
C TRP A 127 5.42 11.33 11.92
N ASP A 128 6.26 12.10 11.24
CA ASP A 128 6.43 12.03 9.79
C ASP A 128 7.02 10.69 9.35
N ILE A 129 8.00 10.14 10.08
CA ILE A 129 8.54 8.80 9.81
C ILE A 129 7.41 7.76 9.82
N VAL A 130 6.46 7.87 10.76
CA VAL A 130 5.38 6.91 10.95
C VAL A 130 4.25 7.09 9.93
N ASN A 131 3.90 8.33 9.61
CA ASN A 131 2.66 8.68 8.92
C ASN A 131 2.84 9.27 7.51
N ASN A 132 4.03 9.66 7.09
CA ASN A 132 4.20 10.28 5.77
C ASN A 132 3.93 9.27 4.64
N THR A 133 4.58 8.09 4.67
CA THR A 133 4.40 7.06 3.62
C THR A 133 3.05 6.32 3.71
N GLY A 134 2.64 5.95 4.93
CA GLY A 134 1.52 5.02 5.17
C GLY A 134 0.16 5.65 5.45
N LEU A 135 0.09 6.98 5.56
CA LEU A 135 -1.14 7.74 5.76
C LEU A 135 -1.23 8.87 4.73
N ARG A 136 -0.30 9.83 4.77
CA ARG A 136 -0.33 11.02 3.90
C ARG A 136 -0.24 10.63 2.43
N ASN A 137 0.73 9.79 2.06
CA ASN A 137 0.85 9.31 0.68
C ASN A 137 -0.33 8.43 0.24
N HIS A 138 -0.92 7.62 1.14
CA HIS A 138 -2.12 6.84 0.78
C HIS A 138 -3.31 7.74 0.45
N TYR A 139 -3.47 8.85 1.18
CA TYR A 139 -4.44 9.88 0.82
C TYR A 139 -4.16 10.48 -0.56
N ILE A 140 -2.91 10.90 -0.83
CA ILE A 140 -2.52 11.50 -2.11
C ILE A 140 -2.76 10.53 -3.27
N CYS A 141 -2.28 9.28 -3.17
CA CYS A 141 -2.51 8.26 -4.19
C CYS A 141 -4.01 8.01 -4.42
N SER A 142 -4.83 7.99 -3.36
CA SER A 142 -6.29 7.80 -3.50
C SER A 142 -6.94 8.96 -4.25
N VAL A 143 -6.54 10.21 -3.96
CA VAL A 143 -7.05 11.40 -4.67
C VAL A 143 -6.64 11.38 -6.14
N LEU A 144 -5.37 11.16 -6.44
CA LEU A 144 -4.86 11.14 -7.82
C LEU A 144 -5.48 9.99 -8.63
N ALA A 145 -5.57 8.79 -8.04
CA ALA A 145 -6.22 7.65 -8.66
C ALA A 145 -7.69 7.92 -8.97
N THR A 146 -8.44 8.45 -8.00
CA THR A 146 -9.87 8.76 -8.17
C THR A 146 -10.09 9.75 -9.31
N ARG A 147 -9.30 10.84 -9.37
CA ARG A 147 -9.37 11.82 -10.46
C ARG A 147 -9.11 11.18 -11.83
N MET A 148 -8.05 10.38 -11.94
CA MET A 148 -7.68 9.69 -13.17
C MET A 148 -8.78 8.71 -13.62
N MET A 149 -9.31 7.90 -12.70
CA MET A 149 -10.40 6.96 -12.96
C MET A 149 -11.69 7.65 -13.45
N ILE A 150 -12.07 8.76 -12.80
CA ILE A 150 -13.25 9.57 -13.21
C ILE A 150 -13.07 10.10 -14.64
N GLU A 151 -11.91 10.69 -14.94
CA GLU A 151 -11.66 11.25 -16.28
C GLU A 151 -11.63 10.17 -17.37
N HIS A 152 -11.07 8.99 -17.08
CA HIS A 152 -11.13 7.85 -17.99
C HIS A 152 -12.57 7.38 -18.23
N GLN A 153 -13.37 7.25 -17.17
CA GLN A 153 -14.77 6.84 -17.26
C GLN A 153 -15.61 7.81 -18.10
N LYS A 154 -15.40 9.12 -17.95
CA LYS A 154 -16.06 10.16 -18.77
C LYS A 154 -15.74 10.00 -20.26
N LYS A 155 -14.47 9.73 -20.61
CA LYS A 155 -14.04 9.54 -22.01
C LYS A 155 -14.67 8.30 -22.68
N LYS A 156 -15.14 7.33 -21.90
CA LYS A 156 -15.72 6.07 -22.37
C LYS A 156 -17.25 5.99 -22.19
N ALA A 157 -17.94 7.11 -22.01
CA ALA A 157 -19.37 7.19 -21.69
C ALA A 157 -20.33 6.41 -22.62
N THR A 158 -19.89 6.02 -23.82
CA THR A 158 -20.68 5.25 -24.80
C THR A 158 -20.51 3.72 -24.67
N SER A 159 -19.73 3.22 -23.70
CA SER A 159 -19.51 1.78 -23.47
C SER A 159 -19.53 1.45 -21.97
N PRO A 160 -19.87 0.21 -21.59
CA PRO A 160 -19.77 -0.21 -20.19
C PRO A 160 -18.34 -0.04 -19.68
N VAL A 161 -18.14 0.85 -18.70
CA VAL A 161 -16.83 1.04 -18.07
C VAL A 161 -16.72 0.17 -16.84
N GLN A 162 -15.57 -0.50 -16.69
CA GLN A 162 -15.30 -1.34 -15.54
C GLN A 162 -15.22 -0.48 -14.27
N PRO A 163 -15.77 -0.93 -13.13
CA PRO A 163 -15.65 -0.20 -11.88
C PRO A 163 -14.19 -0.12 -11.41
N GLY A 164 -13.79 1.04 -10.92
CA GLY A 164 -12.48 1.22 -10.28
C GLY A 164 -12.47 0.65 -8.87
N LEU A 165 -11.29 0.24 -8.39
CA LEU A 165 -11.08 -0.23 -7.02
C LEU A 165 -9.83 0.38 -6.40
N ILE A 166 -9.99 1.01 -5.23
CA ILE A 166 -8.89 1.49 -4.40
C ILE A 166 -8.85 0.66 -3.11
N VAL A 167 -7.68 0.17 -2.75
CA VAL A 167 -7.46 -0.66 -1.57
C VAL A 167 -6.42 0.00 -0.68
N ASN A 168 -6.81 0.38 0.53
CA ASN A 168 -5.90 0.88 1.55
C ASN A 168 -5.51 -0.26 2.49
N ILE A 169 -4.21 -0.56 2.59
CA ILE A 169 -3.69 -1.53 3.56
C ILE A 169 -3.58 -0.87 4.93
N THR A 170 -4.59 -1.14 5.75
CA THR A 170 -4.74 -0.69 7.13
C THR A 170 -4.15 -1.73 8.10
N SER A 171 -4.47 -1.65 9.39
CA SER A 171 -4.03 -2.53 10.46
C SER A 171 -5.01 -2.46 11.61
N VAL A 172 -5.13 -3.57 12.33
CA VAL A 172 -5.85 -3.66 13.60
C VAL A 172 -5.37 -2.63 14.63
N GLY A 173 -4.15 -2.11 14.47
CA GLY A 173 -3.63 -1.01 15.27
C GLY A 173 -4.42 0.30 15.18
N GLY A 174 -5.31 0.46 14.19
CA GLY A 174 -6.28 1.57 14.17
C GLY A 174 -7.41 1.43 15.20
N LYS A 175 -7.61 0.23 15.76
CA LYS A 175 -8.69 -0.08 16.70
C LYS A 175 -8.20 -0.40 18.11
N VAL A 176 -6.97 -0.87 18.23
CA VAL A 176 -6.32 -1.24 19.49
C VAL A 176 -4.94 -0.60 19.58
N TYR A 177 -4.44 -0.39 20.79
CA TYR A 177 -3.08 0.10 20.97
C TYR A 177 -2.07 -0.91 20.42
N LEU A 178 -1.30 -0.51 19.41
CA LEU A 178 -0.25 -1.32 18.80
C LEU A 178 0.97 -0.44 18.46
N PHE A 179 2.16 -0.90 18.86
CA PHE A 179 3.46 -0.23 18.70
C PHE A 179 3.61 1.12 19.40
N ASN A 180 2.93 2.16 18.94
CA ASN A 180 2.97 3.49 19.56
C ASN A 180 1.76 4.35 19.17
N VAL A 181 1.66 5.53 19.79
CA VAL A 181 0.56 6.48 19.54
C VAL A 181 0.51 6.95 18.08
N ALA A 182 1.67 7.19 17.45
CA ALA A 182 1.71 7.68 16.07
C ALA A 182 1.18 6.63 15.07
N TYR A 183 1.50 5.35 15.29
CA TYR A 183 1.07 4.24 14.45
C TYR A 183 -0.43 4.02 14.56
N GLY A 184 -0.94 3.91 15.79
CA GLY A 184 -2.36 3.69 16.03
C GLY A 184 -3.22 4.84 15.48
N SER A 185 -2.83 6.09 15.78
CA SER A 185 -3.47 7.28 15.22
C SER A 185 -3.44 7.26 13.69
N GLY A 186 -2.31 6.90 13.09
CA GLY A 186 -2.16 6.81 11.64
C GLY A 186 -3.11 5.80 10.99
N LYS A 187 -3.22 4.61 11.57
CA LYS A 187 -4.10 3.55 11.03
C LYS A 187 -5.58 3.82 11.30
N ALA A 188 -5.92 4.43 12.44
CA ALA A 188 -7.28 4.92 12.70
C ALA A 188 -7.69 6.03 11.71
N ALA A 189 -6.78 6.96 11.42
CA ALA A 189 -6.99 8.00 10.43
C ALA A 189 -7.15 7.43 9.01
N LEU A 190 -6.38 6.40 8.65
CA LEU A 190 -6.51 5.72 7.35
C LEU A 190 -7.85 5.00 7.22
N ASP A 191 -8.34 4.34 8.27
CA ASP A 191 -9.68 3.74 8.30
C ASP A 191 -10.77 4.81 8.10
N ARG A 192 -10.66 5.95 8.78
CA ARG A 192 -11.56 7.09 8.64
C ARG A 192 -11.54 7.67 7.22
N ILE A 193 -10.35 7.93 6.67
CA ILE A 193 -10.20 8.43 5.29
C ILE A 193 -10.87 7.48 4.29
N THR A 194 -10.64 6.18 4.44
CA THR A 194 -11.22 5.16 3.57
C THR A 194 -12.75 5.18 3.65
N HIS A 195 -13.31 5.26 4.85
CA HIS A 195 -14.75 5.32 5.08
C HIS A 195 -15.38 6.57 4.45
N ASP A 196 -14.82 7.75 4.74
CA ASP A 196 -15.38 9.02 4.30
C ASP A 196 -15.27 9.16 2.76
N MET A 197 -14.15 8.73 2.16
CA MET A 197 -14.02 8.66 0.70
C MET A 197 -15.06 7.75 0.07
N ALA A 198 -15.37 6.60 0.67
CA ALA A 198 -16.41 5.70 0.16
C ALA A 198 -17.80 6.36 0.18
N LEU A 199 -18.12 7.09 1.25
CA LEU A 199 -19.38 7.83 1.35
C LEU A 199 -19.49 8.93 0.28
N GLU A 200 -18.41 9.67 0.03
CA GLU A 200 -18.38 10.68 -1.02
C GLU A 200 -18.55 10.06 -2.41
N LEU A 201 -17.78 9.01 -2.74
CA LEU A 201 -17.89 8.31 -4.03
C LEU A 201 -19.32 7.79 -4.27
N LYS A 202 -19.94 7.23 -3.24
CA LYS A 202 -21.33 6.75 -3.29
C LYS A 202 -22.33 7.88 -3.49
N ARG A 203 -22.20 8.97 -2.72
CA ARG A 203 -23.10 10.13 -2.80
C ARG A 203 -23.06 10.79 -4.17
N GLU A 204 -21.87 10.89 -4.75
CA GLU A 204 -21.65 11.47 -6.08
C GLU A 204 -21.88 10.46 -7.23
N ASN A 205 -22.33 9.23 -6.93
CA ASN A 205 -22.58 8.15 -7.89
C ASN A 205 -21.37 7.86 -8.81
N ILE A 206 -20.17 7.86 -8.23
CA ILE A 206 -18.93 7.56 -8.95
C ILE A 206 -18.72 6.04 -8.98
N ASN A 207 -18.41 5.48 -10.16
CA ASN A 207 -18.22 4.04 -10.37
C ASN A 207 -16.83 3.57 -9.89
N ILE A 208 -16.50 3.86 -8.63
CA ILE A 208 -15.24 3.51 -7.97
C ILE A 208 -15.59 3.07 -6.54
N SER A 209 -15.06 1.91 -6.13
CA SER A 209 -15.12 1.46 -4.75
C SER A 209 -13.78 1.68 -4.04
N ILE A 210 -13.82 2.02 -2.76
CA ILE A 210 -12.62 2.13 -1.91
C ILE A 210 -12.81 1.31 -0.63
N VAL A 211 -11.82 0.48 -0.30
CA VAL A 211 -11.92 -0.47 0.83
C VAL A 211 -10.65 -0.48 1.69
N GLY A 212 -10.84 -0.78 2.97
CA GLY A 212 -9.76 -0.93 3.94
C GLY A 212 -9.49 -2.41 4.21
N LEU A 213 -8.29 -2.89 3.90
CA LEU A 213 -7.88 -4.26 4.25
C LEU A 213 -6.93 -4.23 5.43
N SER A 214 -7.33 -4.90 6.52
CA SER A 214 -6.56 -4.99 7.75
C SER A 214 -5.96 -6.39 7.87
N PRO A 215 -4.79 -6.65 7.27
CA PRO A 215 -4.12 -7.93 7.43
C PRO A 215 -3.67 -8.12 8.88
N GLY A 216 -3.76 -9.36 9.36
CA GLY A 216 -3.07 -9.79 10.57
C GLY A 216 -1.56 -9.82 10.38
N LEU A 217 -0.84 -10.51 11.27
CA LEU A 217 0.60 -10.73 11.10
C LEU A 217 0.88 -11.51 9.81
N VAL A 218 1.50 -10.84 8.83
CA VAL A 218 1.91 -11.47 7.57
C VAL A 218 3.39 -11.80 7.63
N ARG A 219 3.75 -13.02 7.21
CA ARG A 219 5.14 -13.46 7.06
C ARG A 219 5.82 -12.66 5.96
N THR A 220 6.38 -11.52 6.34
CA THR A 220 7.17 -10.64 5.49
C THR A 220 8.64 -10.73 5.87
N GLU A 221 9.51 -10.32 4.96
CA GLU A 221 10.96 -10.23 5.14
C GLU A 221 11.31 -9.32 6.33
N HIS A 222 10.51 -8.27 6.58
CA HIS A 222 10.63 -7.43 7.77
C HIS A 222 10.35 -8.20 9.07
N LEU A 223 9.29 -9.01 9.11
CA LEU A 223 8.97 -9.83 10.28
C LEU A 223 10.06 -10.89 10.52
N LEU A 224 10.52 -11.55 9.44
CA LEU A 224 11.56 -12.57 9.53
C LEU A 224 12.90 -12.01 10.01
N ASN A 225 13.29 -10.82 9.54
CA ASN A 225 14.51 -10.14 9.99
C ASN A 225 14.38 -9.65 11.45
N ALA A 226 13.18 -9.25 11.88
CA ALA A 226 12.96 -8.90 13.28
C ALA A 226 13.02 -10.13 14.21
N ALA A 227 12.44 -11.26 13.76
CA ALA A 227 12.47 -12.52 14.50
C ALA A 227 13.89 -13.09 14.62
N SER A 228 14.73 -12.97 13.58
CA SER A 228 16.13 -13.41 13.64
C SER A 228 17.00 -12.55 14.56
N LYS A 229 16.68 -11.26 14.71
CA LYS A 229 17.40 -10.33 15.59
C LYS A 229 16.94 -10.35 17.06
N SER A 230 15.82 -11.01 17.39
CA SER A 230 15.28 -11.07 18.75
C SER A 230 14.50 -12.37 19.01
N PRO A 231 15.18 -13.53 19.05
CA PRO A 231 14.54 -14.81 19.35
C PRO A 231 13.90 -14.78 20.75
N GLY A 232 12.58 -15.03 20.83
CA GLY A 232 11.83 -15.16 22.09
C GLY A 232 10.94 -13.97 22.51
N LYS A 233 10.96 -12.85 21.79
CA LYS A 233 10.07 -11.69 22.10
C LYS A 233 8.75 -11.65 21.31
N PHE A 234 8.55 -12.55 20.35
CA PHE A 234 7.30 -12.67 19.61
C PHE A 234 6.40 -13.68 20.31
N ASN A 235 5.38 -13.21 21.04
CA ASN A 235 4.35 -14.08 21.57
C ASN A 235 3.41 -14.51 20.43
N MET A 236 3.51 -15.78 20.04
CA MET A 236 2.73 -16.38 18.95
C MET A 236 1.22 -16.51 19.26
N GLU A 237 0.79 -16.35 20.52
CA GLU A 237 -0.66 -16.41 20.87
C GLU A 237 -1.44 -15.19 20.38
N LEU A 238 -0.80 -14.01 20.27
CA LEU A 238 -1.42 -12.84 19.63
C LEU A 238 -1.58 -13.05 18.10
N CYS A 239 -0.86 -14.03 17.51
CA CYS A 239 -0.80 -14.24 16.06
C CYS A 239 -2.06 -14.84 15.44
N MET A 240 -2.92 -15.53 16.20
CA MET A 240 -4.09 -16.21 15.63
C MET A 240 -5.37 -15.34 15.58
N TYR A 241 -5.49 -14.31 16.41
CA TYR A 241 -6.73 -13.51 16.52
C TYR A 241 -6.90 -12.39 15.47
N LEU A 242 -5.86 -12.04 14.71
CA LEU A 242 -5.86 -10.83 13.88
C LEU A 242 -6.09 -11.07 12.37
N CYS A 243 -6.33 -12.31 11.94
CA CYS A 243 -6.33 -12.69 10.51
C CYS A 243 -7.64 -12.47 9.72
N TYR A 244 -8.72 -11.98 10.33
CA TYR A 244 -10.05 -11.96 9.65
C TYR A 244 -10.84 -10.67 9.85
N ASN A 245 -10.31 -9.51 9.44
CA ASN A 245 -11.11 -8.29 9.32
C ASN A 245 -10.87 -7.60 7.98
N VAL A 246 -11.63 -8.02 6.97
CA VAL A 246 -11.86 -7.20 5.77
C VAL A 246 -12.92 -6.17 6.16
N ILE A 247 -12.56 -4.89 6.25
CA ILE A 247 -13.55 -3.83 6.44
C ILE A 247 -13.93 -3.34 5.05
N ILE A 248 -14.99 -3.94 4.50
CA ILE A 248 -15.59 -3.48 3.25
C ILE A 248 -16.51 -2.31 3.60
N PHE A 249 -16.14 -1.11 3.17
CA PHE A 249 -17.06 0.02 3.10
C PHE A 249 -17.71 -0.02 1.71
N VAL A 250 -19.04 -0.15 1.66
CA VAL A 250 -19.84 -0.28 0.42
C VAL A 250 -20.70 0.95 0.19
#